data_AF-A0ABD5SQH6-F1
#
_entry.id   AF-A0ABD5SQH6-F1
#
_cell.length_a   1.000
_cell.length_b   1.000
_cell.length_c   1.000
_cell.angle_alpha   90.00
_cell.angle_beta   90.00
_cell.angle_gamma   90.00
#
_symmetry.space_group_name_H-M   'P 1'
#
loop_
_entity.id
_entity.type
_entity.pdbx_description
1 polymer ?
#
loop_
_entity_poly.entity_id
_entity_poly.type
_entity_poly.pdbx_seq_one_letter_code
_entity_poly.pdbx_strand_id
1 'polypeptide(L)'
;MTEKRVVRNRIVDSGVIAVLRGIDENQIVPVARAIHDAGVDALEITADGTRAAEQIAAVDRELSDTDAVVGAGTVLDAPTAQSVIDAGASFVVSPHTDADVVRTCNRHGVLVAPGVMTPTEAVTAMEAGADLLKLFPASTVGPDHIGALAGPLGDVDIVPTGGVSRD
;
A
#
# COMPACT_ATOMS: atom_id res chain seq x y z
N MET A 1 -17.35 4.23 -11.77
CA MET A 1 -15.91 4.47 -11.53
C MET A 1 -15.30 3.14 -11.11
N THR A 2 -14.10 2.79 -11.59
CA THR A 2 -13.45 1.52 -11.21
C THR A 2 -13.12 1.53 -9.72
N GLU A 3 -13.23 0.37 -9.06
CA GLU A 3 -12.91 0.16 -7.64
C GLU A 3 -11.51 0.70 -7.28
N LYS A 4 -10.50 0.42 -8.12
CA LYS A 4 -9.15 1.00 -8.00
C LYS A 4 -9.12 2.52 -7.85
N ARG A 5 -9.96 3.24 -8.61
CA ARG A 5 -9.98 4.70 -8.57
C ARG A 5 -10.57 5.22 -7.26
N VAL A 6 -11.55 4.51 -6.70
CA VAL A 6 -12.10 4.84 -5.37
C VAL A 6 -11.02 4.65 -4.31
N VAL A 7 -10.34 3.51 -4.31
CA VAL A 7 -9.25 3.22 -3.36
C VAL A 7 -8.12 4.24 -3.49
N ARG A 8 -7.69 4.56 -4.73
CA ARG A 8 -6.67 5.59 -4.98
C ARG A 8 -7.09 6.95 -4.41
N ASN A 9 -8.32 7.38 -4.66
CA ASN A 9 -8.81 8.65 -4.14
C ASN A 9 -8.81 8.66 -2.62
N ARG A 10 -9.24 7.58 -1.95
CA ARG A 10 -9.18 7.48 -0.49
C ARG A 10 -7.76 7.58 0.05
N ILE A 11 -6.79 6.93 -0.59
CA ILE A 11 -5.38 7.03 -0.22
C ILE A 11 -4.87 8.48 -0.36
N VAL A 12 -5.18 9.13 -1.48
CA VAL A 12 -4.74 10.51 -1.75
C VAL A 12 -5.42 11.51 -0.81
N ASP A 13 -6.72 11.39 -0.59
CA ASP A 13 -7.51 12.28 0.26
C ASP A 13 -7.15 12.11 1.74
N SER A 14 -6.82 10.88 2.18
CA SER A 14 -6.27 10.58 3.52
C SER A 14 -4.90 11.26 3.74
N GLY A 15 -4.13 11.46 2.67
CA GLY A 15 -2.79 12.07 2.69
C GLY A 15 -1.69 11.19 3.32
N VAL A 16 -2.06 10.20 4.13
CA VAL A 16 -1.16 9.21 4.74
C VAL A 16 -1.75 7.81 4.68
N ILE A 17 -0.87 6.80 4.63
CA ILE A 17 -1.20 5.38 4.82
C ILE A 17 -0.63 4.96 6.18
N ALA A 18 -1.48 4.49 7.10
CA ALA A 18 -1.04 4.00 8.40
C ALA A 18 -0.53 2.56 8.29
N VAL A 19 0.76 2.35 8.56
CA VAL A 19 1.37 1.02 8.55
C VAL A 19 1.23 0.36 9.91
N LEU A 20 0.40 -0.68 9.99
CA LEU A 20 0.14 -1.50 11.17
C LEU A 20 1.09 -2.70 11.18
N ARG A 21 2.29 -2.50 11.73
CA ARG A 21 3.31 -3.56 11.87
C ARG A 21 3.46 -3.99 13.32
N GLY A 22 3.51 -5.31 13.54
CA GLY A 22 3.82 -5.89 14.85
C GLY A 22 2.77 -5.60 15.92
N ILE A 23 1.53 -5.32 15.51
CA ILE A 23 0.40 -5.15 16.41
C ILE A 23 -0.12 -6.53 16.82
N ASP A 24 -0.35 -6.71 18.12
CA ASP A 24 -0.94 -7.94 18.65
C ASP A 24 -2.29 -8.24 17.98
N GLU A 25 -2.58 -9.52 17.73
CA GLU A 25 -3.81 -9.95 17.07
C GLU A 25 -5.08 -9.46 17.77
N ASN A 26 -5.06 -9.43 19.11
CA ASN A 26 -6.19 -8.96 19.90
C ASN A 26 -6.33 -7.42 19.90
N GLN A 27 -5.36 -6.71 19.33
CA GLN A 27 -5.32 -5.23 19.30
C GLN A 27 -5.44 -4.67 17.88
N ILE A 28 -5.22 -5.47 16.83
CA ILE A 28 -5.23 -4.97 15.45
C ILE A 28 -6.54 -4.26 15.08
N VAL A 29 -7.68 -4.84 15.46
CA VAL A 29 -9.01 -4.30 15.18
C VAL A 29 -9.28 -2.98 15.92
N PRO A 30 -9.15 -2.90 17.27
CA PRO A 30 -9.38 -1.63 17.97
C PRO A 30 -8.37 -0.54 17.58
N VAL A 31 -7.12 -0.90 17.25
CA VAL A 31 -6.12 0.06 16.76
C VAL A 31 -6.52 0.59 15.38
N ALA A 32 -6.91 -0.28 14.45
CA ALA A 32 -7.36 0.12 13.11
C ALA A 32 -8.55 1.08 13.18
N ARG A 33 -9.57 0.77 14.00
CA ARG A 33 -10.72 1.66 14.19
C ARG A 33 -10.33 3.00 14.81
N ALA A 34 -9.47 3.00 15.83
CA ALA A 34 -9.00 4.25 16.43
C ALA A 34 -8.23 5.15 15.44
N ILE A 35 -7.44 4.56 14.54
CA ILE A 35 -6.73 5.29 13.48
C ILE A 35 -7.71 5.88 12.46
N HIS A 36 -8.71 5.11 12.04
CA HIS A 36 -9.75 5.60 11.14
C HIS A 36 -10.58 6.72 11.78
N ASP A 37 -11.00 6.57 13.03
CA ASP A 37 -11.74 7.59 13.78
C ASP A 37 -10.92 8.90 13.96
N ALA A 38 -9.59 8.81 13.89
CA ALA A 38 -8.68 9.96 13.88
C ALA A 38 -8.51 10.61 12.48
N GLY A 39 -9.16 10.08 11.45
CA GLY A 39 -9.21 10.63 10.09
C GLY A 39 -8.21 10.03 9.10
N VAL A 40 -7.60 8.89 9.41
CA VAL A 40 -6.73 8.18 8.45
C VAL A 40 -7.49 7.01 7.83
N ASP A 41 -7.82 7.14 6.55
CA ASP A 41 -8.69 6.19 5.86
C ASP A 41 -7.92 5.02 5.22
N ALA A 42 -6.62 5.17 4.98
CA ALA A 42 -5.80 4.12 4.36
C ALA A 42 -4.97 3.37 5.40
N LEU A 43 -5.22 2.07 5.53
CA LEU A 43 -4.60 1.18 6.53
C LEU A 43 -3.82 0.06 5.84
N GLU A 44 -2.51 -0.03 6.07
CA GLU A 44 -1.62 -1.08 5.54
C GLU A 44 -1.29 -2.08 6.66
N ILE A 45 -1.74 -3.33 6.55
CA ILE A 45 -1.35 -4.42 7.46
C ILE A 45 -0.18 -5.17 6.82
N THR A 46 0.94 -5.33 7.53
CA THR A 46 2.14 -5.92 6.94
C THR A 46 2.06 -7.46 6.84
N ALA A 47 2.43 -8.01 5.68
CA ALA A 47 2.42 -9.43 5.36
C ALA A 47 3.65 -10.22 5.87
N ASP A 48 4.45 -9.60 6.74
CA ASP A 48 5.63 -10.21 7.36
C ASP A 48 5.27 -11.17 8.53
N GLY A 49 4.01 -11.24 8.93
CA GLY A 49 3.47 -12.19 9.91
C GLY A 49 2.69 -13.35 9.29
N THR A 50 2.63 -14.49 9.99
CA THR A 50 1.96 -15.73 9.54
C THR A 50 0.44 -15.62 9.38
N ARG A 51 -0.16 -14.49 9.76
CA ARG A 51 -1.63 -14.30 9.87
C ARG A 51 -2.14 -13.00 9.27
N ALA A 52 -1.37 -12.37 8.39
CA ALA A 52 -1.75 -11.10 7.76
C ALA A 52 -3.12 -11.18 7.05
N ALA A 53 -3.41 -12.29 6.36
CA ALA A 53 -4.71 -12.53 5.74
C ALA A 53 -5.86 -12.51 6.76
N GLU A 54 -5.71 -13.16 7.92
CA GLU A 54 -6.73 -13.17 8.96
C GLU A 54 -6.93 -11.78 9.58
N GLN A 55 -5.84 -11.03 9.77
CA GLN A 55 -5.88 -9.66 10.29
C GLN A 55 -6.58 -8.72 9.32
N ILE A 56 -6.28 -8.81 8.02
CA ILE A 56 -6.95 -8.05 6.96
C ILE A 56 -8.44 -8.36 6.98
N ALA A 57 -8.83 -9.63 6.96
CA ALA A 57 -10.24 -10.02 6.97
C ALA A 57 -10.98 -9.59 8.26
N ALA A 58 -10.28 -9.49 9.39
CA ALA A 58 -10.85 -9.01 10.64
C ALA A 58 -11.08 -7.49 10.62
N VAL A 59 -10.08 -6.73 10.17
CA VAL A 59 -10.14 -5.26 10.10
C VAL A 59 -11.12 -4.79 9.02
N ASP A 60 -11.09 -5.41 7.84
CA ASP A 60 -12.02 -5.11 6.75
C ASP A 60 -13.48 -5.31 7.17
N ARG A 61 -13.77 -6.42 7.86
CA ARG A 61 -15.11 -6.67 8.41
C ARG A 61 -15.52 -5.62 9.45
N GLU A 62 -14.62 -5.27 10.37
CA GLU A 62 -14.90 -4.28 11.42
C GLU A 62 -15.22 -2.90 10.83
N LEU A 63 -14.53 -2.52 9.75
CA LEU A 63 -14.65 -1.20 9.12
C LEU A 63 -15.59 -1.18 7.90
N SER A 64 -16.33 -2.25 7.68
CA SER A 64 -17.24 -2.38 6.52
C SER A 64 -18.39 -1.37 6.50
N ASP A 65 -18.67 -0.71 7.63
CA ASP A 65 -19.64 0.37 7.77
C ASP A 65 -19.04 1.77 7.52
N THR A 66 -17.75 1.84 7.20
CA THR A 66 -17.01 3.09 6.97
C THR A 66 -16.43 3.17 5.57
N ASP A 67 -15.73 4.28 5.31
CA ASP A 67 -15.05 4.55 4.05
C ASP A 67 -13.55 4.14 4.05
N ALA A 68 -13.11 3.44 5.10
CA ALA A 68 -11.72 3.02 5.23
C ALA A 68 -11.33 2.01 4.13
N VAL A 69 -10.09 2.08 3.68
CA VAL A 69 -9.50 1.12 2.75
C VAL A 69 -8.40 0.35 3.45
N VAL A 70 -8.54 -0.97 3.50
CA VAL A 70 -7.60 -1.88 4.14
C VAL A 70 -6.76 -2.54 3.05
N GLY A 71 -5.45 -2.52 3.22
CA GLY A 71 -4.49 -3.08 2.27
C GLY A 71 -3.40 -3.90 2.95
N ALA A 72 -2.58 -4.53 2.12
CA ALA A 72 -1.50 -5.39 2.56
C ALA A 72 -0.13 -4.79 2.21
N GLY A 73 0.73 -4.71 3.22
CA GLY A 73 2.11 -4.24 3.13
C GLY A 73 3.12 -5.37 3.06
N THR A 74 4.37 -5.06 2.70
CA THR A 74 5.47 -6.05 2.68
C THR A 74 5.18 -7.28 1.82
N VAL A 75 4.33 -7.17 0.78
CA VAL A 75 4.04 -8.30 -0.10
C VAL A 75 5.26 -8.57 -1.00
N LEU A 76 5.79 -9.80 -0.96
CA LEU A 76 7.05 -10.14 -1.63
C LEU A 76 6.89 -10.93 -2.92
N ASP A 77 5.73 -11.54 -3.15
CA ASP A 77 5.49 -12.41 -4.29
C ASP A 77 3.99 -12.50 -4.65
N ALA A 78 3.71 -13.02 -5.85
CA ALA A 78 2.36 -13.17 -6.35
C ALA A 78 1.45 -14.10 -5.51
N PRO A 79 1.92 -15.25 -4.97
CA PRO A 79 1.13 -16.07 -4.05
C PRO A 79 0.67 -15.30 -2.80
N THR A 80 1.56 -14.52 -2.20
CA THR A 80 1.23 -13.67 -1.05
C THR A 80 0.22 -12.61 -1.46
N ALA A 81 0.41 -11.96 -2.62
CA ALA A 81 -0.53 -10.99 -3.17
C ALA A 81 -1.93 -11.59 -3.34
N GLN A 82 -2.03 -12.79 -3.91
CA GLN A 82 -3.30 -13.51 -4.04
C GLN A 82 -3.92 -13.76 -2.67
N SER A 83 -3.16 -14.28 -1.71
CA SER A 83 -3.67 -14.63 -0.38
C SER A 83 -4.25 -13.43 0.37
N VAL A 84 -3.66 -12.25 0.25
CA VAL A 84 -4.17 -11.04 0.92
C VAL A 84 -5.37 -10.43 0.18
N ILE A 85 -5.40 -10.52 -1.15
CA ILE A 85 -6.56 -10.13 -1.97
C ILE A 85 -7.77 -11.00 -1.62
N ASP A 86 -7.58 -12.31 -1.54
CA ASP A 86 -8.64 -13.26 -1.15
C ASP A 86 -9.17 -13.00 0.27
N ALA A 87 -8.36 -12.35 1.11
CA ALA A 87 -8.73 -11.94 2.46
C ALA A 87 -9.43 -10.57 2.54
N GLY A 88 -9.55 -9.83 1.43
CA GLY A 88 -10.22 -8.52 1.37
C GLY A 88 -9.29 -7.32 1.20
N ALA A 89 -7.99 -7.50 0.92
CA ALA A 89 -7.11 -6.37 0.68
C ALA A 89 -7.53 -5.57 -0.57
N SER A 90 -7.88 -4.30 -0.36
CA SER A 90 -8.28 -3.34 -1.40
C SER A 90 -7.08 -2.69 -2.12
N PHE A 91 -5.90 -2.74 -1.50
CA PHE A 91 -4.63 -2.37 -2.13
C PHE A 91 -3.46 -3.22 -1.61
N VAL A 92 -2.37 -3.26 -2.39
CA VAL A 92 -1.14 -4.00 -2.10
C VAL A 92 0.07 -3.10 -2.26
N VAL A 93 1.00 -3.18 -1.31
CA VAL A 93 2.26 -2.45 -1.27
C VAL A 93 3.41 -3.43 -1.09
N SER A 94 4.43 -3.35 -1.94
CA SER A 94 5.64 -4.18 -1.85
C SER A 94 6.87 -3.33 -1.56
N PRO A 95 7.93 -3.88 -0.93
CA PRO A 95 9.17 -3.14 -0.69
C PRO A 95 10.08 -3.09 -1.92
N HIS A 96 9.72 -3.76 -3.01
CA HIS A 96 10.49 -3.85 -4.24
C HIS A 96 9.56 -3.98 -5.46
N THR A 97 10.14 -3.84 -6.66
CA THR A 97 9.40 -4.03 -7.91
C THR A 97 9.36 -5.50 -8.29
N ASP A 98 8.17 -6.07 -8.27
CA ASP A 98 7.88 -7.40 -8.82
C ASP A 98 6.67 -7.31 -9.77
N ALA A 99 6.92 -7.56 -11.05
CA ALA A 99 5.89 -7.47 -12.08
C ALA A 99 4.80 -8.57 -11.92
N ASP A 100 5.10 -9.71 -11.30
CA ASP A 100 4.10 -10.74 -11.02
C ASP A 100 3.14 -10.33 -9.90
N VAL A 101 3.61 -9.64 -8.87
CA VAL A 101 2.75 -9.00 -7.86
C VAL A 101 1.82 -7.99 -8.53
N VAL A 102 2.37 -7.09 -9.35
CA VAL A 102 1.60 -6.06 -10.06
C VAL A 102 0.55 -6.70 -10.97
N ARG A 103 0.93 -7.69 -11.80
CA ARG A 103 0.00 -8.43 -12.66
C ARG A 103 -1.10 -9.12 -11.85
N THR A 104 -0.78 -9.67 -10.69
CA THR A 104 -1.75 -10.38 -9.83
C THR A 104 -2.80 -9.42 -9.28
N CYS A 105 -2.38 -8.27 -8.78
CA CYS A 105 -3.29 -7.22 -8.31
C CYS A 105 -4.15 -6.68 -9.46
N ASN A 106 -3.55 -6.43 -10.63
CA ASN A 106 -4.25 -5.97 -11.83
C ASN A 106 -5.34 -6.95 -12.31
N ARG A 107 -5.08 -8.26 -12.30
CA ARG A 107 -6.09 -9.27 -12.64
C ARG A 107 -7.32 -9.26 -11.72
N HIS A 108 -7.15 -8.86 -10.47
CA HIS A 108 -8.22 -8.80 -9.47
C HIS A 108 -8.82 -7.41 -9.30
N GLY A 109 -8.37 -6.41 -10.06
CA GLY A 109 -8.84 -5.04 -9.88
C GLY A 109 -8.39 -4.38 -8.57
N VAL A 110 -7.35 -4.89 -7.92
CA VAL A 110 -6.80 -4.38 -6.66
C VAL A 110 -5.67 -3.38 -6.93
N LEU A 111 -5.68 -2.25 -6.23
CA LEU A 111 -4.67 -1.21 -6.39
C LEU A 111 -3.29 -1.74 -5.98
N VAL A 112 -2.23 -1.40 -6.73
CA VAL A 112 -0.88 -1.85 -6.40
C VAL A 112 0.16 -0.73 -6.46
N ALA A 113 0.99 -0.68 -5.44
CA ALA A 113 2.05 0.29 -5.27
C ALA A 113 3.39 -0.42 -4.98
N PRO A 114 4.14 -0.82 -6.03
CA PRO A 114 5.41 -1.50 -5.85
C PRO A 114 6.52 -0.57 -5.36
N GLY A 115 7.48 -1.14 -4.64
CA GLY A 115 8.65 -0.44 -4.12
C GLY A 115 9.65 -0.11 -5.22
N VAL A 116 10.12 1.14 -5.26
CA VAL A 116 11.11 1.65 -6.20
C VAL A 116 12.09 2.57 -5.47
N MET A 117 13.32 2.66 -5.97
CA MET A 117 14.29 3.68 -5.56
C MET A 117 14.93 4.37 -6.77
N THR A 118 14.96 3.71 -7.94
CA THR A 118 15.65 4.19 -9.15
C THR A 118 14.68 4.40 -10.32
N PRO A 119 15.07 5.21 -11.33
CA PRO A 119 14.26 5.36 -12.55
C PRO A 119 13.98 4.03 -13.27
N THR A 120 14.93 3.10 -13.30
CA THR A 120 14.75 1.79 -13.94
C THR A 120 13.65 0.98 -13.25
N GLU A 121 13.64 0.93 -11.92
CA GLU A 121 12.60 0.23 -11.16
C GLU A 121 11.24 0.90 -11.35
N ALA A 122 11.20 2.24 -11.32
CA ALA A 122 9.98 3.00 -11.56
C ALA A 122 9.38 2.74 -12.94
N VAL A 123 10.17 2.80 -14.00
CA VAL A 123 9.72 2.47 -15.36
C VAL A 123 9.24 1.02 -15.43
N THR A 124 9.98 0.08 -14.84
CA THR A 124 9.59 -1.34 -14.81
C THR A 124 8.24 -1.55 -14.12
N ALA A 125 8.00 -0.87 -13.00
CA ALA A 125 6.73 -0.90 -12.28
C ALA A 125 5.58 -0.30 -13.10
N MET A 126 5.81 0.86 -13.73
CA MET A 126 4.82 1.54 -14.56
C MET A 126 4.43 0.69 -15.78
N GLU A 127 5.40 0.09 -16.47
CA GLU A 127 5.17 -0.81 -17.60
C GLU A 127 4.39 -2.07 -17.19
N ALA A 128 4.61 -2.57 -15.96
CA ALA A 128 3.83 -3.66 -15.40
C ALA A 128 2.37 -3.26 -15.05
N GLY A 129 2.09 -1.95 -15.02
CA GLY A 129 0.78 -1.38 -14.72
C GLY A 129 0.58 -1.04 -13.24
N ALA A 130 1.61 -0.54 -12.56
CA ALA A 130 1.50 0.00 -11.21
C ALA A 130 0.54 1.22 -11.16
N ASP A 131 -0.22 1.34 -10.08
CA ASP A 131 -1.15 2.46 -9.87
C ASP A 131 -0.49 3.65 -9.17
N LEU A 132 0.46 3.36 -8.27
CA LEU A 132 1.31 4.29 -7.51
C LEU A 132 2.73 3.72 -7.44
N LEU A 133 3.72 4.52 -7.03
CA LEU A 133 5.07 4.03 -6.75
C LEU A 133 5.44 4.26 -5.29
N LYS A 134 5.82 3.20 -4.56
CA LYS A 134 6.32 3.32 -3.19
C LYS A 134 7.82 3.63 -3.23
N LEU A 135 8.21 4.86 -2.86
CA LEU A 135 9.62 5.19 -2.72
C LEU A 135 10.14 4.58 -1.41
N PHE A 136 10.96 3.53 -1.52
CA PHE A 136 11.41 2.76 -0.37
C PHE A 136 12.85 2.25 -0.54
N PRO A 137 13.70 2.30 0.51
CA PRO A 137 13.47 2.98 1.80
C PRO A 137 13.70 4.50 1.68
N ALA A 138 12.67 5.32 1.94
CA ALA A 138 12.77 6.77 1.80
C ALA A 138 13.81 7.42 2.74
N SER A 139 14.13 6.78 3.86
CA SER A 139 15.14 7.27 4.80
C SER A 139 16.55 7.38 4.23
N THR A 140 16.83 6.73 3.10
CA THR A 140 18.14 6.81 2.42
C THR A 140 18.20 7.89 1.36
N VAL A 141 17.05 8.42 0.93
CA VAL A 141 16.88 9.33 -0.19
C VAL A 141 15.91 10.45 0.22
N GLY A 142 16.44 11.62 0.58
CA GLY A 142 15.64 12.74 1.10
C GLY A 142 14.57 13.26 0.13
N PRO A 143 13.75 14.25 0.54
CA PRO A 143 12.57 14.70 -0.21
C PRO A 143 12.84 15.10 -1.68
N ASP A 144 14.01 15.67 -1.98
CA ASP A 144 14.42 16.07 -3.33
C ASP A 144 14.44 14.90 -4.33
N HIS A 145 14.61 13.66 -3.84
CA HIS A 145 14.60 12.47 -4.68
C HIS A 145 13.25 12.22 -5.35
N ILE A 146 12.14 12.64 -4.72
CA ILE A 146 10.80 12.55 -5.29
C ILE A 146 10.73 13.36 -6.59
N GLY A 147 11.23 14.60 -6.56
CA GLY A 147 11.29 15.47 -7.75
C GLY A 147 12.28 14.96 -8.80
N ALA A 148 13.43 14.42 -8.37
CA ALA A 148 14.40 13.82 -9.27
C ALA A 148 13.85 12.59 -10.03
N LEU A 149 13.00 11.81 -9.37
CA LEU A 149 12.33 10.65 -9.97
C LEU A 149 11.14 11.06 -10.84
N ALA A 150 10.29 11.97 -10.36
CA ALA A 150 9.08 12.41 -11.08
C ALA A 150 9.40 13.21 -12.35
N GLY A 151 10.47 14.03 -12.34
CA GLY A 151 10.84 14.89 -13.46
C GLY A 151 10.90 14.18 -14.84
N PRO A 152 11.67 13.08 -14.98
CA PRO A 152 11.72 12.32 -16.24
C PRO A 152 10.57 11.33 -16.44
N LEU A 153 9.81 10.96 -15.39
CA LEU A 153 8.79 9.90 -15.44
C LEU A 153 7.35 10.42 -15.61
N GLY A 154 7.11 11.71 -15.38
CA GLY A 154 5.80 12.33 -15.52
C GLY A 154 4.90 12.13 -14.29
N ASP A 155 3.58 12.22 -14.50
CA ASP A 155 2.56 12.22 -13.45
C ASP A 155 2.30 10.80 -12.91
N VAL A 156 3.20 10.30 -12.06
CA VAL A 156 2.97 9.13 -11.22
C VAL A 156 3.01 9.55 -9.75
N ASP A 157 1.99 9.16 -9.00
CA ASP A 157 1.95 9.44 -7.56
C ASP A 157 2.99 8.58 -6.85
N ILE A 158 3.86 9.23 -6.08
CA ILE A 158 4.91 8.60 -5.29
C ILE A 158 4.51 8.62 -3.82
N VAL A 159 4.66 7.47 -3.15
CA VAL A 159 4.39 7.28 -1.72
C VAL A 159 5.72 7.02 -0.99
N PRO A 160 6.36 8.04 -0.40
CA PRO A 160 7.57 7.86 0.40
C PRO A 160 7.28 7.00 1.62
N THR A 161 8.05 5.93 1.83
CA THR A 161 7.86 5.02 2.96
C THR A 161 9.19 4.64 3.60
N GLY A 162 9.22 4.62 4.94
CA GLY A 162 10.38 4.27 5.74
C GLY A 162 11.16 5.50 6.18
N GLY A 163 11.12 5.80 7.48
CA GLY A 163 11.83 6.93 8.10
C GLY A 163 11.34 8.33 7.73
N VAL A 164 10.07 8.45 7.32
CA VAL A 164 9.39 9.75 7.17
C VAL A 164 9.10 10.30 8.56
N SER A 165 9.42 11.58 8.77
CA SER A 165 9.27 12.29 10.04
C SER A 165 8.47 13.59 9.84
N ARG A 166 8.27 14.37 10.91
CA ARG A 166 7.65 15.70 10.82
C ARG A 166 8.58 16.76 10.21
N ASP A 167 9.88 16.54 10.34
CA ASP A 167 10.96 17.32 9.74
C ASP A 167 11.29 16.77 8.35
#